data_AF-A0A1V4VEI4-F1
#
_entry.id   AF-A0A1V4VEI4-F1
#
_cell.length_a   1.000
_cell.length_b   1.000
_cell.length_c   1.000
_cell.angle_alpha   90.00
_cell.angle_beta   90.00
_cell.angle_gamma   90.00
#
_symmetry.space_group_name_H-M   'P 1'
#
loop_
_entity.id
_entity.type
_entity.pdbx_description
1 polymer ?
#
loop_
_entity_poly.entity_id
_entity_poly.type
_entity_poly.pdbx_seq_one_letter_code
_entity_poly.pdbx_strand_id
1 'polypeptide(L)'
;MPLQIVLNDITIMPTDTIVNAANSALQRGGGVCGAIFAAAGARELQEECDRIGGCPVGEAVITGGYALPVRHIIHAVSSKARQWPCS
;
A
#
# COMPACT_ATOMS: atom_id res chain seq x y z
N MET A 1 -24.00 3.24 -0.79
CA MET A 1 -23.08 2.32 -1.47
C MET A 1 -22.97 1.05 -0.65
N PRO A 2 -23.33 -0.12 -1.21
CA PRO A 2 -23.13 -1.40 -0.52
C PRO A 2 -21.64 -1.76 -0.48
N LEU A 3 -21.26 -2.53 0.54
CA LEU A 3 -19.96 -3.20 0.61
C LEU A 3 -19.91 -4.32 -0.44
N GLN A 4 -18.77 -4.46 -1.12
CA GLN A 4 -18.53 -5.53 -2.08
C GLN A 4 -17.27 -6.31 -1.69
N ILE A 5 -17.31 -7.62 -1.88
CA ILE A 5 -16.16 -8.51 -1.76
C ILE A 5 -15.81 -8.97 -3.17
N VAL A 6 -14.60 -8.66 -3.62
CA VAL A 6 -14.12 -8.96 -4.97
C VAL A 6 -12.80 -9.72 -4.86
N LEU A 7 -12.70 -10.86 -5.54
CA LEU A 7 -11.45 -11.58 -5.70
C LEU A 7 -10.78 -11.12 -7.00
N ASN A 8 -9.81 -10.22 -6.90
CA ASN A 8 -9.08 -9.69 -8.04
C ASN A 8 -7.72 -9.11 -7.62
N ASP A 9 -6.92 -8.64 -8.58
CA ASP A 9 -5.71 -7.87 -8.33
C ASP A 9 -6.04 -6.40 -8.01
N ILE A 10 -5.59 -5.92 -6.86
CA ILE A 10 -5.85 -4.56 -6.39
C ILE A 10 -5.24 -3.47 -7.29
N THR A 11 -4.18 -3.80 -8.05
CA THR A 11 -3.45 -2.85 -8.89
C THR A 11 -4.20 -2.43 -10.15
N ILE A 12 -5.25 -3.18 -10.54
CA ILE A 12 -6.08 -2.89 -11.72
C ILE A 12 -7.52 -2.51 -11.36
N MET A 13 -7.80 -2.30 -10.07
CA MET A 13 -9.15 -2.00 -9.61
C MET A 13 -9.60 -0.60 -10.06
N PRO A 14 -10.80 -0.44 -10.63
CA PRO A 14 -11.32 0.84 -11.09
C PRO A 14 -11.88 1.65 -9.92
N THR A 15 -11.02 2.18 -9.05
CA THR A 15 -11.39 2.96 -7.86
C THR A 15 -10.63 4.27 -7.79
N ASP A 16 -11.12 5.24 -7.00
CA ASP A 16 -10.42 6.51 -6.81
C ASP A 16 -9.09 6.33 -6.06
N THR A 17 -9.06 5.38 -5.12
CA THR A 17 -7.91 5.09 -4.26
C THR A 17 -7.84 3.61 -3.91
N ILE A 18 -6.63 3.12 -3.63
CA ILE A 18 -6.39 1.80 -3.03
C ILE A 18 -5.62 1.94 -1.72
N VAL A 19 -5.70 0.91 -0.88
CA VAL A 19 -4.96 0.85 0.39
C VAL A 19 -3.84 -0.18 0.28
N ASN A 20 -2.61 0.25 0.55
CA ASN A 20 -1.43 -0.60 0.64
C ASN A 20 -1.16 -1.00 2.10
N ALA A 21 -0.91 -2.28 2.34
CA ALA A 21 -0.36 -2.77 3.60
C ALA A 21 1.14 -2.48 3.66
N ALA A 22 1.50 -1.38 4.31
CA ALA A 22 2.85 -0.85 4.34
C ALA A 22 3.62 -1.24 5.63
N ASN A 23 4.94 -1.12 5.57
CA ASN A 23 5.80 -1.11 6.75
C ASN A 23 6.06 0.35 7.20
N SER A 24 6.50 0.52 8.44
CA SER A 24 6.70 1.85 9.04
C SER A 24 7.78 2.72 8.37
N ALA A 25 8.68 2.11 7.60
CA ALA A 25 9.70 2.84 6.83
C ALA A 25 9.20 3.30 5.45
N LEU A 26 7.96 2.95 5.08
CA LEU A 26 7.36 3.21 3.76
C LEU A 26 8.22 2.71 2.58
N GLN A 27 9.03 1.68 2.84
CA GLN A 27 9.91 1.09 1.83
C GLN A 27 9.19 -0.02 1.08
N ARG A 28 9.55 -0.19 -0.19
CA ARG A 28 9.07 -1.32 -1.02
C ARG A 28 9.28 -2.66 -0.30
N GLY A 29 8.19 -3.39 -0.11
CA GLY A 29 8.19 -4.73 0.47
C GLY A 29 7.89 -5.84 -0.55
N GLY A 30 7.56 -7.03 -0.04
CA GLY A 30 7.00 -8.13 -0.83
C GLY A 30 5.47 -8.09 -0.88
N GLY A 31 4.86 -9.19 -1.35
CA GLY A 31 3.40 -9.37 -1.39
C GLY A 31 2.68 -8.24 -2.16
N VAL A 32 1.53 -7.80 -1.64
CA VAL A 32 0.72 -6.74 -2.27
C VAL A 32 1.47 -5.40 -2.36
N CYS A 33 2.31 -5.08 -1.36
CA CYS A 33 3.12 -3.86 -1.38
C CYS A 33 4.10 -3.89 -2.54
N GLY A 34 4.81 -5.01 -2.74
CA GLY A 34 5.72 -5.17 -3.88
C GLY A 34 5.01 -5.06 -5.23
N ALA A 35 3.79 -5.60 -5.34
CA ALA A 35 2.97 -5.51 -6.55
C ALA A 35 2.53 -4.07 -6.84
N ILE A 36 2.06 -3.35 -5.81
CA ILE A 36 1.67 -1.93 -5.91
C ILE A 36 2.87 -1.07 -6.36
N PHE A 37 4.04 -1.24 -5.74
CA PHE A 37 5.24 -0.50 -6.16
C PHE A 37 5.66 -0.84 -7.60
N ALA A 38 5.58 -2.11 -8.00
CA ALA A 38 5.91 -2.51 -9.37
C ALA A 38 4.94 -1.88 -10.40
N ALA A 39 3.64 -1.87 -10.10
CA ALA A 39 2.61 -1.34 -10.99
C ALA A 39 2.53 0.19 -11.02
N ALA A 40 2.78 0.86 -9.89
CA ALA A 40 2.77 2.33 -9.80
C ALA A 40 4.01 2.97 -10.44
N GLY A 41 5.11 2.25 -10.60
CA GLY A 41 6.42 2.81 -10.88
C GLY A 41 7.23 2.90 -9.60
N ALA A 42 8.12 1.93 -9.41
CA ALA A 42 8.76 1.70 -8.10
C ALA A 42 9.65 2.86 -7.67
N ARG A 43 10.27 3.56 -8.63
CA ARG A 43 11.17 4.67 -8.33
C ARG A 43 10.39 5.91 -7.92
N GLU A 44 9.37 6.28 -8.70
CA GLU A 44 8.56 7.48 -8.47
C GLU A 44 7.80 7.38 -7.13
N LEU A 45 7.19 6.22 -6.86
CA LEU A 45 6.51 5.99 -5.60
C LEU A 45 7.48 5.96 -4.42
N GLN A 46 8.65 5.34 -4.57
CA GLN A 46 9.65 5.31 -3.48
C GLN A 46 10.20 6.71 -3.18
N GLU A 47 10.45 7.53 -4.19
CA GLU A 47 10.91 8.92 -4.01
C GLU A 47 9.91 9.75 -3.18
N GLU A 48 8.59 9.57 -3.36
CA GLU A 48 7.60 10.25 -2.51
C GLU A 48 7.52 9.67 -1.10
N CYS A 49 7.54 8.34 -0.96
CA CYS A 49 7.61 7.69 0.35
C CYS A 49 8.85 8.13 1.15
N ASP A 50 9.99 8.29 0.49
CA ASP A 50 11.24 8.74 1.12
C ASP A 50 11.15 10.21 1.57
N ARG A 51 10.43 11.07 0.82
CA ARG A 51 10.13 12.44 1.24
C ARG A 51 9.23 12.50 2.48
N ILE A 52 8.29 11.55 2.61
CA ILE A 52 7.44 11.42 3.80
C ILE A 52 8.27 10.90 5.01
N GLY A 53 9.24 10.02 4.76
CA GLY A 53 10.24 9.56 5.73
C GLY A 53 9.80 8.39 6.62
N GLY A 54 8.51 8.19 6.84
CA GLY A 54 7.97 7.04 7.59
C GLY A 54 6.53 7.24 8.04
N CYS A 55 5.97 6.20 8.67
CA CYS A 55 4.62 6.23 9.22
C CYS A 55 4.53 5.36 10.49
N PRO A 56 4.03 5.89 11.63
CA PRO A 56 3.84 5.11 12.84
C PRO A 56 2.85 3.96 12.67
N VAL A 57 2.99 2.92 13.51
CA VAL A 57 2.02 1.81 13.54
C VAL A 57 0.65 2.33 13.97
N GLY A 58 -0.40 1.95 13.24
CA GLY A 58 -1.77 2.40 13.47
C GLY A 58 -2.15 3.64 12.67
N GLU A 59 -1.21 4.24 11.94
CA GLU A 59 -1.44 5.42 11.10
C GLU A 59 -1.37 5.10 9.61
N ALA A 60 -1.70 6.09 8.79
CA ALA A 60 -1.63 6.00 7.34
C ALA A 60 -1.18 7.32 6.71
N VAL A 61 -0.50 7.23 5.57
CA VAL A 61 -0.10 8.37 4.74
C VAL A 61 -0.61 8.21 3.31
N ILE A 62 -0.68 9.31 2.57
CA ILE A 62 -1.18 9.33 1.19
C ILE A 62 -0.07 9.72 0.22
N THR A 63 -0.07 9.09 -0.95
CA THR A 63 0.83 9.36 -2.09
C THR A 63 0.03 9.44 -3.39
N GLY A 64 0.67 9.88 -4.47
CA GLY A 64 0.10 9.78 -5.81
C GLY A 64 -0.11 8.33 -6.28
N GLY A 65 -1.06 8.11 -7.19
CA GLY A 65 -1.27 6.81 -7.84
C GLY A 65 -0.23 6.45 -8.91
N TYR A 66 0.48 7.45 -9.44
CA TYR A 66 1.50 7.30 -10.50
C TYR A 66 0.96 6.54 -11.73
N ALA A 67 1.58 5.41 -12.11
CA ALA A 67 1.17 4.62 -13.25
C ALA A 67 -0.07 3.74 -12.99
N LEU A 68 -0.56 3.66 -11.74
CA LEU A 68 -1.81 2.94 -11.44
C LEU A 68 -3.02 3.71 -11.97
N PRO A 69 -4.14 3.01 -12.29
CA PRO A 69 -5.40 3.62 -12.70
C PRO A 69 -6.18 4.22 -11.52
N VAL A 70 -5.50 4.83 -10.54
CA VAL A 70 -6.08 5.41 -9.33
C VAL A 70 -5.47 6.79 -9.07
N ARG A 71 -6.17 7.65 -8.33
CA ARG A 71 -5.66 9.00 -8.03
C ARG A 71 -4.59 8.97 -6.93
N HIS A 72 -4.82 8.16 -5.91
CA HIS A 72 -3.94 8.09 -4.74
C HIS A 72 -3.81 6.66 -4.18
N ILE A 73 -2.73 6.46 -3.42
CA ILE A 73 -2.49 5.25 -2.63
C ILE A 73 -2.46 5.66 -1.16
N ILE A 74 -3.22 4.96 -0.32
CA ILE A 74 -3.16 5.11 1.14
C ILE A 74 -2.27 4.01 1.70
N HIS A 75 -1.16 4.37 2.33
CA HIS A 75 -0.22 3.44 2.94
C HIS A 75 -0.54 3.29 4.44
N ALA A 76 -1.25 2.23 4.80
CA ALA A 76 -1.60 1.95 6.19
C ALA A 76 -0.55 1.02 6.83
N VAL A 77 -0.05 1.40 8.00
CA VAL A 77 0.97 0.64 8.72
C VAL A 77 0.34 -0.13 9.87
N SER A 78 0.46 -1.45 9.82
CA SER A 78 0.01 -2.34 10.90
C SER A 78 1.19 -2.84 11.74
N SER A 79 0.90 -3.31 12.94
CA SER A 79 1.87 -4.02 13.76
C SER A 79 2.30 -5.30 13.05
N LYS A 80 3.58 -5.67 13.15
CA LYS A 80 4.01 -7.01 12.72
C LYS A 80 3.22 -8.04 13.50
N ALA A 81 2.52 -8.93 12.79
CA ALA A 81 1.86 -10.06 13.42
C ALA A 81 2.92 -10.86 14.18
N ARG A 82 2.68 -11.10 15.48
CA ARG A 82 3.40 -12.17 16.18
C ARG A 82 2.92 -13.47 15.55
N GLN A 83 3.84 -14.36 15.19
CA GLN A 83 3.47 -15.74 14.90
C GLN A 83 2.76 -16.25 16.15
N TRP A 84 1.45 -16.46 16.03
CA TRP A 84 0.74 -17.24 17.02
C TRP A 84 1.26 -18.66 16.84
N PRO A 85 1.89 -19.28 17.86
CA PRO A 85 2.28 -20.67 17.74
C PRO A 85 1.00 -21.48 17.57
N CYS A 86 0.76 -21.98 16.35
CA CYS A 86 -0.18 -23.06 16.15
C CYS A 86 0.48 -24.31 16.71
N SER A 87 0.15 -24.63 17.96
CA SER A 87 0.24 -25.98 18.52
C SER A 87 -0.93 -26.82 18.02
#